data_AF-A0A126NXR6-F1
#
_entry.id   AF-A0A126NXR6-F1
#
_cell.length_a   1.000
_cell.length_b   1.000
_cell.length_c   1.000
_cell.angle_alpha   90.00
_cell.angle_beta   90.00
_cell.angle_gamma   90.00
#
_symmetry.space_group_name_H-M   'P 1'
#
loop_
_entity.id
_entity.type
_entity.pdbx_description
1 polymer ?
#
loop_
_entity_poly.entity_id
_entity_poly.type
_entity_poly.pdbx_seq_one_letter_code
_entity_poly.pdbx_strand_id
1 'polypeptide(L)'
;MTLKTPPGGEPRPNDAELEMYARAYRLRAEADTFYLRWQLHTAHAMLLEHDPTRIHTEHGLNGRQIGEGARIAARRFALLLGEPPAFSEPLLRLKIACYEAMIIDADELKRSRAVAMIEAAIRRDAQDLGIVLDEGPVMPDEGGWH
;
A
#
# COMPACT_ATOMS: atom_id res chain seq x y z
N MET A 1 -4.30 -22.72 -18.20
CA MET A 1 -4.26 -21.58 -19.14
C MET A 1 -3.15 -21.89 -20.12
N THR A 2 -3.51 -22.31 -21.34
CA THR A 2 -2.55 -22.87 -22.30
C THR A 2 -2.12 -21.78 -23.27
N LEU A 3 -0.86 -21.35 -23.18
CA LEU A 3 -0.26 -20.43 -24.14
C LEU A 3 -0.29 -21.09 -25.52
N LYS A 4 -1.07 -20.56 -26.47
CA LYS A 4 -0.97 -20.95 -27.88
C LYS A 4 0.24 -20.24 -28.47
N THR A 5 1.38 -20.93 -28.55
CA THR A 5 2.54 -20.44 -29.29
C THR A 5 2.28 -20.61 -30.79
N PRO A 6 2.24 -19.53 -31.60
CA PRO A 6 2.25 -19.67 -33.06
C PRO A 6 3.61 -20.21 -33.52
N PRO A 7 3.68 -20.98 -34.62
CA PRO A 7 4.95 -21.49 -35.09
C PRO A 7 5.84 -20.33 -35.59
N GLY A 8 6.98 -20.12 -34.92
CA GLY A 8 8.06 -19.23 -35.35
C GLY A 8 7.97 -17.75 -34.94
N GLY A 9 7.05 -17.37 -34.05
CA GLY A 9 6.93 -15.98 -33.56
C GLY A 9 7.09 -15.87 -32.04
N GLU A 10 7.55 -14.70 -31.56
CA GLU A 10 7.54 -14.38 -30.13
C GLU A 10 6.12 -14.56 -29.56
N PRO A 11 5.98 -15.16 -28.36
CA PRO A 11 4.69 -15.32 -27.73
C PRO A 11 4.02 -13.96 -27.53
N ARG A 12 2.82 -13.79 -28.10
CA ARG A 12 2.01 -12.58 -27.94
C ARG A 12 0.89 -12.81 -26.93
N PRO A 13 0.46 -11.77 -26.18
CA PRO A 13 -0.70 -11.88 -25.31
C PRO A 13 -1.96 -12.27 -26.09
N ASN A 14 -2.83 -13.04 -25.46
CA ASN A 14 -4.15 -13.36 -26.01
C ASN A 14 -5.17 -12.24 -25.71
N ASP A 15 -6.35 -12.31 -26.34
CA ASP A 15 -7.38 -11.27 -26.21
C ASP A 15 -7.85 -11.03 -24.77
N ALA A 16 -7.93 -12.08 -23.94
CA ALA A 16 -8.33 -11.93 -22.53
C ALA A 16 -7.26 -11.20 -21.71
N GLU A 17 -5.98 -11.46 -21.98
CA GLU A 17 -4.87 -10.73 -21.37
C GLU A 17 -4.86 -9.26 -21.83
N LEU A 18 -5.06 -9.01 -23.12
CA LEU A 18 -5.17 -7.66 -23.66
C LEU A 18 -6.36 -6.89 -23.05
N GLU A 19 -7.51 -7.54 -22.85
CA GLU A 19 -8.66 -6.93 -22.18
C GLU A 19 -8.36 -6.60 -20.71
N MET A 20 -7.70 -7.52 -20.00
CA MET A 20 -7.26 -7.30 -18.62
C MET A 20 -6.35 -6.06 -18.53
N TYR A 21 -5.35 -5.94 -19.41
CA TYR A 21 -4.45 -4.78 -19.45
C TYR A 21 -5.17 -3.49 -19.81
N ALA A 22 -6.07 -3.51 -20.80
CA ALA A 22 -6.87 -2.35 -21.17
C ALA A 22 -7.76 -1.88 -20.01
N ARG A 23 -8.34 -2.82 -19.25
CA ARG A 23 -9.12 -2.52 -18.05
C ARG A 23 -8.24 -1.90 -16.96
N ALA A 24 -7.07 -2.47 -16.69
CA ALA A 24 -6.13 -1.93 -15.71
C ALA A 24 -5.70 -0.50 -16.07
N TYR A 25 -5.36 -0.25 -17.34
CA TYR A 25 -4.98 1.09 -17.82
C TYR A 25 -6.09 2.12 -17.64
N ARG A 26 -7.35 1.75 -17.94
CA ARG A 26 -8.51 2.66 -17.80
C ARG A 26 -8.90 2.91 -16.35
N LEU A 27 -8.69 1.93 -15.48
CA LEU A 27 -9.02 2.01 -14.05
C LEU A 27 -7.86 2.56 -13.21
N ARG A 28 -6.80 3.09 -13.85
CA ARG A 28 -5.75 3.78 -13.11
C ARG A 28 -6.40 4.89 -12.28
N ALA A 29 -6.26 4.82 -10.97
CA ALA A 29 -6.71 5.87 -10.10
C ALA A 29 -5.55 6.85 -9.88
N GLU A 30 -5.89 8.11 -9.67
CA GLU A 30 -4.91 9.13 -9.28
C GLU A 30 -4.42 8.88 -7.85
N ALA A 31 -3.21 9.34 -7.54
CA ALA A 31 -2.58 9.17 -6.23
C ALA A 31 -3.49 9.59 -5.06
N ASP A 32 -4.20 10.72 -5.20
CA ASP A 32 -5.17 11.21 -4.21
C ASP A 32 -6.25 10.18 -3.89
N THR A 33 -6.74 9.44 -4.91
CA THR A 33 -7.75 8.40 -4.70
C THR A 33 -7.19 7.26 -3.86
N PHE A 34 -5.94 6.83 -4.13
CA PHE A 34 -5.32 5.78 -3.32
C PHE A 34 -5.04 6.24 -1.90
N TYR A 35 -4.58 7.48 -1.72
CA TYR A 35 -4.38 8.07 -0.39
C TYR A 35 -5.69 8.12 0.42
N LEU A 36 -6.79 8.62 -0.19
CA LEU A 36 -8.10 8.67 0.45
C LEU A 36 -8.63 7.26 0.80
N ARG A 37 -8.41 6.27 -0.06
CA ARG A 37 -8.79 4.88 0.23
C ARG A 37 -7.97 4.31 1.38
N TRP A 38 -6.67 4.56 1.43
CA TRP A 38 -5.83 4.18 2.56
C TRP A 38 -6.33 4.80 3.87
N GLN A 39 -6.60 6.11 3.89
CA GLN A 39 -7.14 6.80 5.07
C GLN A 39 -8.46 6.20 5.54
N LEU A 40 -9.39 5.97 4.61
CA LEU A 40 -10.70 5.39 4.91
C LEU A 40 -10.57 4.00 5.56
N HIS A 41 -9.77 3.13 4.97
CA HIS A 41 -9.61 1.77 5.49
C HIS A 41 -8.83 1.73 6.81
N THR A 42 -7.89 2.64 7.02
CA THR A 42 -7.22 2.82 8.33
C THR A 42 -8.21 3.24 9.39
N ALA A 43 -9.08 4.24 9.11
CA ALA A 43 -10.12 4.66 10.04
C ALA A 43 -11.12 3.54 10.35
N HIS A 44 -11.53 2.76 9.34
CA HIS A 44 -12.39 1.60 9.55
C HIS A 44 -11.74 0.54 10.44
N ALA A 45 -10.44 0.26 10.26
CA ALA A 45 -9.72 -0.67 11.12
C ALA A 45 -9.75 -0.22 12.57
N MET A 46 -9.45 1.06 12.85
CA MET A 46 -9.48 1.60 14.21
C MET A 46 -10.87 1.49 14.86
N LEU A 47 -11.95 1.74 14.09
CA LEU A 47 -13.32 1.59 14.58
C LEU A 47 -13.69 0.15 14.90
N LEU A 48 -13.28 -0.81 14.05
CA LEU A 48 -13.55 -2.23 14.24
C LEU A 48 -12.72 -2.83 15.40
N GLU A 49 -11.47 -2.37 15.55
CA GLU A 49 -10.57 -2.77 16.63
C GLU A 49 -11.03 -2.24 18.00
N HIS A 50 -11.88 -1.19 18.04
CA HIS A 50 -12.48 -0.68 19.27
C HIS A 50 -13.51 -1.64 19.89
N ASP A 51 -14.17 -2.47 19.08
CA ASP A 51 -15.07 -3.54 19.53
C ASP A 51 -14.64 -4.89 18.93
N PRO A 52 -13.50 -5.45 19.40
CA PRO A 52 -12.84 -6.57 18.74
C PRO A 52 -13.64 -7.88 18.85
N THR A 53 -14.60 -7.95 19.78
CA THR A 53 -15.41 -9.14 20.07
C THR A 53 -16.75 -9.14 19.36
N ARG A 54 -17.21 -8.00 18.81
CA ARG A 54 -18.44 -7.94 18.04
C ARG A 54 -18.42 -8.92 16.89
N ILE A 55 -19.48 -9.70 16.75
CA ILE A 55 -19.65 -10.65 15.66
C ILE A 55 -20.39 -9.98 14.50
N HIS A 56 -19.81 -10.07 13.31
CA HIS A 56 -20.43 -9.68 12.04
C HIS A 56 -20.98 -10.96 11.38
N THR A 57 -22.25 -11.25 11.65
CA THR A 57 -22.87 -12.55 11.38
C THR A 57 -22.91 -12.90 9.90
N GLU A 58 -23.07 -11.89 9.03
CA GLU A 58 -23.03 -12.01 7.58
C GLU A 58 -21.67 -12.47 7.04
N HIS A 59 -20.60 -12.33 7.83
CA HIS A 59 -19.23 -12.67 7.46
C HIS A 59 -18.64 -13.81 8.30
N GLY A 60 -19.28 -14.18 9.42
CA GLY A 60 -18.76 -15.20 10.34
C GLY A 60 -17.44 -14.80 11.02
N LEU A 61 -17.13 -13.51 11.08
CA LEU A 61 -15.88 -12.95 11.62
C LEU A 61 -16.18 -12.01 12.79
N ASN A 62 -15.24 -11.91 13.72
CA ASN A 62 -15.31 -10.90 14.80
C ASN A 62 -14.65 -9.57 14.40
N GLY A 63 -14.88 -8.52 15.18
CA GLY A 63 -14.36 -7.17 14.94
C GLY A 63 -12.85 -7.15 14.75
N ARG A 64 -12.09 -7.94 15.52
CA ARG A 64 -10.63 -8.08 15.33
C ARG A 64 -10.27 -8.61 13.95
N GLN A 65 -10.94 -9.67 13.48
CA GLN A 65 -10.65 -10.29 12.19
C GLN A 65 -11.03 -9.37 11.01
N ILE A 66 -12.18 -8.70 11.09
CA ILE A 66 -12.57 -7.73 10.05
C ILE A 66 -11.68 -6.48 10.10
N GLY A 67 -11.29 -6.02 11.28
CA GLY A 67 -10.33 -4.94 11.49
C GLY A 67 -8.99 -5.24 10.80
N GLU A 68 -8.46 -6.45 10.98
CA GLU A 68 -7.26 -6.90 10.24
C GLU A 68 -7.49 -6.91 8.72
N GLY A 69 -8.68 -7.31 8.26
CA GLY A 69 -9.07 -7.19 6.86
C GLY A 69 -9.01 -5.74 6.34
N ALA A 70 -9.46 -4.77 7.15
CA ALA A 70 -9.37 -3.35 6.84
C ALA A 70 -7.90 -2.87 6.82
N ARG A 71 -7.04 -3.33 7.74
CA ARG A 71 -5.58 -3.07 7.71
C ARG A 71 -4.93 -3.63 6.44
N ILE A 72 -5.28 -4.85 6.04
CA ILE A 72 -4.80 -5.45 4.77
C ILE A 72 -5.22 -4.59 3.58
N ALA A 73 -6.47 -4.12 3.55
CA ALA A 73 -6.95 -3.23 2.48
C ALA A 73 -6.20 -1.89 2.48
N ALA A 74 -6.01 -1.26 3.64
CA ALA A 74 -5.24 -0.02 3.78
C ALA A 74 -3.81 -0.20 3.23
N ARG A 75 -3.09 -1.26 3.65
CA ARG A 75 -1.76 -1.58 3.13
C ARG A 75 -1.70 -1.68 1.61
N ARG A 76 -2.69 -2.33 0.99
CA ARG A 76 -2.75 -2.46 -0.48
C ARG A 76 -2.85 -1.10 -1.15
N PHE A 77 -3.68 -0.20 -0.63
CA PHE A 77 -3.77 1.16 -1.16
C PHE A 77 -2.53 2.00 -0.89
N ALA A 78 -1.85 1.80 0.25
CA ALA A 78 -0.57 2.44 0.52
C ALA A 78 0.51 1.99 -0.48
N LEU A 79 0.55 0.70 -0.82
CA LEU A 79 1.44 0.17 -1.85
C LEU A 79 1.09 0.69 -3.26
N LEU A 80 -0.19 0.76 -3.61
CA LEU A 80 -0.65 1.35 -4.88
C LEU A 80 -0.34 2.85 -4.98
N LEU A 81 -0.40 3.56 -3.86
CA LEU A 81 0.05 4.95 -3.78
C LEU A 81 1.56 5.06 -3.98
N GLY A 82 2.33 4.15 -3.37
CA GLY A 82 3.80 4.14 -3.46
C GLY A 82 4.36 3.73 -4.81
N GLU A 83 3.66 2.87 -5.57
CA GLU A 83 4.12 2.25 -6.81
C GLU A 83 4.48 3.23 -7.95
N PRO A 84 3.62 4.17 -8.37
CA PRO A 84 3.95 5.10 -9.44
C PRO A 84 4.91 6.19 -8.95
N PRO A 85 5.94 6.60 -9.72
CA PRO A 85 6.85 7.67 -9.31
C PRO A 85 6.12 8.98 -8.98
N ALA A 86 6.62 9.72 -7.99
CA ALA A 86 6.14 11.06 -7.72
C ALA A 86 6.79 12.06 -8.69
N PHE A 87 5.99 12.65 -9.57
CA PHE A 87 6.46 13.70 -10.50
C PHE A 87 6.30 15.11 -9.93
N SER A 88 5.85 15.25 -8.68
CA SER A 88 5.65 16.52 -8.02
C SER A 88 5.80 16.40 -6.50
N GLU A 89 6.21 17.49 -5.87
CA GLU A 89 6.32 17.56 -4.41
C GLU A 89 4.99 17.28 -3.69
N PRO A 90 3.81 17.79 -4.12
CA PRO A 90 2.54 17.46 -3.49
C PRO A 90 2.23 15.95 -3.47
N LEU A 91 2.56 15.23 -4.54
CA LEU A 91 2.36 13.78 -4.59
C LEU A 91 3.31 13.06 -3.63
N LEU A 92 4.59 13.46 -3.61
CA LEU A 92 5.56 12.94 -2.65
C LEU A 92 5.09 13.16 -1.20
N ARG A 93 4.51 14.33 -0.89
CA ARG A 93 3.95 14.63 0.44
C ARG A 93 2.82 13.69 0.85
N LEU A 94 1.97 13.24 -0.08
CA LEU A 94 0.93 12.23 0.23
C LEU A 94 1.55 10.88 0.61
N LYS A 95 2.60 10.46 -0.10
CA LYS A 95 3.34 9.24 0.24
C LYS A 95 3.99 9.35 1.61
N ILE A 96 4.65 10.47 1.89
CA ILE A 96 5.27 10.77 3.20
C ILE A 96 4.22 10.73 4.31
N ALA A 97 3.10 11.43 4.16
CA ALA A 97 2.04 11.44 5.17
C ALA A 97 1.48 10.03 5.44
N CYS A 98 1.35 9.20 4.40
CA CYS A 98 0.97 7.80 4.54
C CYS A 98 2.02 6.99 5.34
N TYR A 99 3.30 7.15 4.98
CA TYR A 99 4.42 6.49 5.67
C TYR A 99 4.52 6.90 7.14
N GLU A 100 4.47 8.19 7.44
CA GLU A 100 4.57 8.74 8.80
C GLU A 100 3.45 8.22 9.71
N ALA A 101 2.23 8.09 9.17
CA ALA A 101 1.13 7.49 9.92
C ALA A 101 1.35 5.99 10.18
N MET A 102 1.94 5.25 9.24
CA MET A 102 2.15 3.81 9.38
C MET A 102 3.35 3.46 10.28
N ILE A 103 4.42 4.27 10.29
CA ILE A 103 5.61 4.01 11.11
C ILE A 103 5.34 4.19 12.62
N ILE A 104 4.33 4.99 12.99
CA ILE A 104 3.90 5.18 14.39
C ILE A 104 3.26 3.90 14.96
N ASP A 105 2.66 3.06 14.12
CA ASP A 105 2.02 1.82 14.53
C ASP A 105 3.04 0.67 14.58
N ALA A 106 3.64 0.45 15.76
CA ALA A 106 4.66 -0.60 15.94
C ALA A 106 4.15 -2.02 15.61
N ASP A 107 2.85 -2.26 15.72
CA ASP A 107 2.24 -3.53 15.33
C ASP A 107 2.19 -3.66 13.80
N GLU A 108 1.95 -2.57 13.07
CA GLU A 108 1.98 -2.56 11.61
C GLU A 108 3.36 -2.98 11.06
N LEU A 109 4.44 -2.53 11.69
CA LEU A 109 5.82 -2.91 11.34
C LEU A 109 6.12 -4.40 11.54
N LYS A 110 5.48 -5.02 12.53
CA LYS A 110 5.61 -6.47 12.79
C LYS A 110 4.75 -7.29 11.83
N ARG A 111 3.57 -6.78 11.46
CA ARG A 111 2.58 -7.49 10.63
C ARG A 111 2.92 -7.48 9.14
N SER A 112 3.63 -6.46 8.65
CA SER A 112 3.86 -6.29 7.22
C SER A 112 5.17 -5.60 6.88
N ARG A 113 5.62 -5.79 5.63
CA ARG A 113 6.74 -5.07 5.03
C ARG A 113 6.32 -3.84 4.22
N ALA A 114 5.02 -3.51 4.21
CA ALA A 114 4.49 -2.39 3.43
C ALA A 114 5.19 -1.06 3.74
N VAL A 115 5.44 -0.76 5.02
CA VAL A 115 6.13 0.48 5.44
C VAL A 115 7.51 0.60 4.82
N ALA A 116 8.33 -0.46 4.90
CA ALA A 116 9.68 -0.45 4.32
C ALA A 116 9.66 -0.30 2.79
N MET A 117 8.68 -0.89 2.11
CA MET A 117 8.52 -0.73 0.66
C MET A 117 8.13 0.70 0.29
N ILE A 118 7.22 1.32 1.04
CA ILE A 118 6.79 2.70 0.82
C ILE A 118 7.94 3.66 1.11
N GLU A 119 8.70 3.44 2.16
CA GLU A 119 9.89 4.24 2.48
C GLU A 119 10.91 4.21 1.33
N ALA A 120 11.18 3.04 0.77
CA ALA A 120 12.07 2.91 -0.38
C ALA A 120 11.57 3.71 -1.60
N ALA A 121 10.25 3.68 -1.86
CA ALA A 121 9.65 4.49 -2.92
C ALA A 121 9.79 5.99 -2.66
N ILE A 122 9.51 6.45 -1.43
CA ILE A 122 9.64 7.86 -1.01
C ILE A 122 11.08 8.35 -1.18
N ARG A 123 12.07 7.57 -0.72
CA ARG A 123 13.49 7.92 -0.86
C ARG A 123 13.89 8.05 -2.32
N ARG A 124 13.38 7.16 -3.18
CA ARG A 124 13.64 7.22 -4.62
C ARG A 124 12.99 8.44 -5.27
N ASP A 125 11.73 8.70 -4.97
CA ASP A 125 11.00 9.85 -5.48
C ASP A 125 11.63 11.18 -5.05
N ALA A 126 12.04 11.29 -3.79
CA ALA A 126 12.73 12.48 -3.29
C ALA A 126 14.06 12.70 -4.02
N GLN A 127 14.83 11.63 -4.25
CA GLN A 127 16.05 11.70 -5.05
C GLN A 127 15.77 12.18 -6.48
N ASP A 128 14.77 11.61 -7.15
CA ASP A 128 14.41 11.96 -8.53
C ASP A 128 13.88 13.41 -8.64
N LEU A 129 13.27 13.94 -7.56
CA LEU A 129 12.81 15.33 -7.46
C LEU A 129 13.88 16.32 -6.95
N GLY A 130 15.06 15.83 -6.54
CA GLY A 130 16.10 16.68 -5.93
C GLY A 130 15.72 17.25 -4.56
N ILE A 131 14.81 16.58 -3.84
CA ILE A 131 14.35 16.95 -2.50
C ILE A 131 15.19 16.21 -1.47
N VAL A 132 15.76 16.94 -0.51
CA VAL A 132 16.40 16.34 0.66
C VAL A 132 15.30 16.02 1.67
N LEU A 133 15.18 14.74 2.03
CA LEU A 133 14.33 14.33 3.14
C LEU A 133 15.08 14.63 4.43
N ASP A 134 14.46 15.35 5.36
CA ASP A 134 14.96 15.40 6.73
C ASP A 134 14.96 13.97 7.28
N GLU A 135 16.03 13.58 7.99
CA GLU A 135 16.05 12.31 8.70
C GLU A 135 14.91 12.34 9.73
N GLY A 136 13.82 11.62 9.42
CA GLY A 136 12.74 11.37 10.35
C GLY A 136 13.26 10.73 11.66
N PRO A 137 12.44 10.71 12.72
CA PRO A 137 12.91 10.41 14.06
C PRO A 137 13.67 9.09 14.14
N VAL A 138 14.87 9.15 14.73
CA VAL A 138 15.67 7.99 15.11
C VAL A 138 14.78 7.08 15.95
N MET A 139 14.43 5.91 15.42
CA MET A 139 13.88 4.84 16.24
C MET A 139 14.90 4.57 17.35
N PRO A 140 14.51 4.56 18.63
CA PRO A 140 15.45 4.27 19.70
C PRO A 140 16.09 2.91 19.40
N ASP A 141 17.43 2.86 19.39
CA ASP A 141 18.20 1.63 19.29
C ASP A 141 17.54 0.58 20.16
N GLU A 142 17.03 -0.50 19.56
CA GLU A 142 16.74 -1.72 20.30
C GLU A 142 18.10 -2.20 20.82
N GLY A 143 18.33 -1.93 22.10
CA GLY A 143 19.60 -2.09 22.80
C GLY A 143 20.45 -3.23 22.28
N GLY A 144 21.65 -2.87 21.83
CA GLY A 144 22.74 -3.81 21.63
C GLY A 144 22.91 -4.66 22.89
N TRP A 145 22.84 -5.97 22.70
CA TRP A 145 23.18 -6.93 23.75
C TRP A 145 24.66 -6.77 24.11
N HIS A 146 24.92 -6.26 25.31
CA HIS A 146 26.14 -6.45 26.08
C HIS A 146 25.80 -7.18 27.37
#